data_AF-A0A9D9LB62-F1
#
_entry.id   AF-A0A9D9LB62-F1
#
_cell.length_a   1.000
_cell.length_b   1.000
_cell.length_c   1.000
_cell.angle_alpha   90.00
_cell.angle_beta   90.00
_cell.angle_gamma   90.00
#
_symmetry.space_group_name_H-M   'P 1'
#
loop_
_entity.id
_entity.type
_entity.pdbx_description
1 polymer ?
#
loop_
_entity_poly.entity_id
_entity_poly.type
_entity_poly.pdbx_seq_one_letter_code
_entity_poly.pdbx_strand_id
1 'polypeptide(L)'
;MSGLHTRINEKFYDAEELKKACAWFKKTFKIVYGNKNNKGLERPLSEDELIRQCLRETLLVRDLMTGNPKLALRSPSWLKGQGYRHVEWAQGYNAIAAGTQGQRQWTDGNPNFDVTESILNSMVDWNGFRAPYIVATENDGKNGIGMTVGHLLSG
;
A
#
# COMPACT_ATOMS: atom_id res chain seq x y z
N MET A 1 -3.63 -0.64 -12.94
CA MET A 1 -2.90 -1.09 -11.73
C MET A 1 -2.87 -2.63 -11.60
N SER A 2 -2.65 -3.35 -12.71
CA SER A 2 -2.63 -4.82 -12.74
C SER A 2 -1.46 -5.42 -11.96
N GLY A 3 -0.27 -4.81 -12.01
CA GLY A 3 0.90 -5.29 -11.27
C GLY A 3 0.69 -5.37 -9.75
N LEU A 4 -0.08 -4.42 -9.19
CA LEU A 4 -0.46 -4.46 -7.77
C LEU A 4 -1.41 -5.64 -7.49
N HIS A 5 -2.41 -5.83 -8.35
CA HIS A 5 -3.35 -6.95 -8.25
C HIS A 5 -2.64 -8.30 -8.32
N THR A 6 -1.68 -8.47 -9.25
CA THR A 6 -0.87 -9.69 -9.35
C THR A 6 -0.08 -9.94 -8.06
N ARG A 7 0.55 -8.92 -7.48
CA ARG A 7 1.28 -9.06 -6.20
C ARG A 7 0.38 -9.46 -5.03
N ILE A 8 -0.85 -8.94 -5.00
CA ILE A 8 -1.84 -9.33 -4.00
C ILE A 8 -2.20 -10.82 -4.14
N ASN A 9 -2.52 -11.27 -5.36
CA ASN A 9 -2.92 -12.64 -5.64
C ASN A 9 -1.79 -13.64 -5.34
N GLU A 10 -0.54 -13.27 -5.66
CA GLU A 10 0.65 -14.08 -5.37
C GLU A 10 1.13 -14.01 -3.92
N LYS A 11 0.47 -13.19 -3.08
CA LYS A 11 0.91 -12.92 -1.71
C LYS A 11 2.37 -12.45 -1.63
N PHE A 12 2.78 -11.62 -2.61
CA PHE A 12 4.13 -11.12 -2.77
C PHE A 12 4.37 -9.86 -1.91
N TYR A 13 4.30 -10.04 -0.59
CA TYR A 13 4.53 -9.02 0.44
C TYR A 13 4.97 -9.70 1.74
N ASP A 14 5.59 -8.96 2.67
CA ASP A 14 5.95 -9.51 3.99
C ASP A 14 4.69 -9.74 4.85
N ALA A 15 4.32 -11.01 5.01
CA ALA A 15 3.13 -11.41 5.74
C ALA A 15 3.25 -11.15 7.25
N GLU A 16 4.45 -11.21 7.81
CA GLU A 16 4.68 -10.92 9.23
C GLU A 16 4.60 -9.41 9.47
N GLU A 17 5.13 -8.61 8.55
CA GLU A 17 4.94 -7.16 8.60
C GLU A 17 3.45 -6.78 8.47
N LEU A 18 2.70 -7.41 7.57
CA LEU A 18 1.27 -7.14 7.44
C LEU A 18 0.50 -7.44 8.72
N LYS A 19 0.81 -8.55 9.42
CA LYS A 19 0.20 -8.87 10.72
C LYS A 19 0.50 -7.78 11.76
N LYS A 20 1.77 -7.34 11.83
CA LYS A 20 2.21 -6.25 12.71
C LYS A 20 1.47 -4.94 12.39
N ALA A 21 1.36 -4.59 11.11
CA ALA A 21 0.65 -3.42 10.64
C ALA A 21 -0.82 -3.44 11.07
N CYS A 22 -1.51 -4.56 10.86
CA CYS A 22 -2.92 -4.71 11.25
C CYS A 22 -3.12 -4.57 12.76
N ALA A 23 -2.25 -5.20 13.57
CA ALA A 23 -2.33 -5.12 15.01
C ALA A 23 -2.11 -3.69 15.52
N TRP A 24 -1.12 -2.99 14.97
CA TRP A 24 -0.86 -1.59 15.28
C TRP A 24 -2.03 -0.69 14.88
N PHE A 25 -2.54 -0.83 13.65
CA PHE A 25 -3.62 0.03 13.15
C PHE A 25 -4.89 -0.06 14.01
N LYS A 26 -5.31 -1.29 14.35
CA LYS A 26 -6.48 -1.53 15.22
C LYS A 26 -6.30 -1.01 16.65
N LYS A 27 -5.06 -1.00 17.16
CA LYS A 27 -4.74 -0.45 18.48
C LYS A 27 -4.72 1.08 18.48
N THR A 28 -4.22 1.68 17.40
CA THR A 28 -3.95 3.12 17.31
C THR A 28 -5.18 3.92 16.91
N PHE A 29 -5.99 3.41 15.99
CA PHE A 29 -7.10 4.16 15.41
C PHE A 29 -8.46 3.71 15.94
N LYS A 30 -9.32 4.68 16.26
CA LYS A 30 -10.74 4.44 16.44
C LYS A 30 -11.37 4.29 15.06
N ILE A 31 -11.81 3.09 14.74
CA ILE A 31 -12.40 2.80 13.44
C ILE A 31 -13.90 3.06 13.52
N VAL A 32 -14.39 3.94 12.64
CA VAL A 32 -15.81 4.27 12.56
C VAL A 32 -16.33 3.82 11.22
N TYR A 33 -17.40 3.04 11.29
CA TYR A 33 -17.97 2.39 10.14
C TYR A 33 -19.38 2.92 9.90
N GLY A 34 -19.58 3.49 8.70
CA GLY A 34 -20.87 3.98 8.24
C GLY A 34 -20.89 5.50 8.12
N ASN A 35 -21.28 6.01 6.94
CA ASN A 35 -21.75 7.37 6.79
C ASN A 35 -23.25 7.39 7.13
N LYS A 36 -23.78 8.52 7.59
CA LYS A 36 -25.21 8.85 7.65
C LYS A 36 -25.94 8.50 6.33
N ASN A 37 -25.22 8.51 5.21
CA ASN A 37 -25.71 8.21 3.85
C ASN A 37 -25.71 6.72 3.46
N ASN A 38 -25.12 5.82 4.27
CA ASN A 38 -24.99 4.39 3.96
C ASN A 38 -26.04 3.52 4.68
N LYS A 39 -27.19 4.08 5.05
CA LYS A 39 -28.23 3.33 5.76
C LYS A 39 -28.75 2.17 4.89
N GLY A 40 -28.22 0.97 5.11
CA GLY A 40 -28.67 -0.28 4.50
C GLY A 40 -27.79 -0.86 3.39
N LEU A 41 -26.65 -0.24 3.05
CA LEU A 41 -25.71 -0.85 2.10
C LEU A 41 -24.80 -1.84 2.82
N GLU A 42 -24.91 -3.11 2.43
CA GLU A 42 -24.00 -4.17 2.89
C GLU A 42 -22.60 -3.94 2.31
N ARG A 43 -21.58 -4.24 3.12
CA ARG A 43 -20.19 -4.11 2.70
C ARG A 43 -19.69 -5.41 2.10
N PRO A 44 -18.88 -5.35 1.03
CA PRO A 44 -18.35 -6.55 0.40
C PRO A 44 -17.27 -7.25 1.25
N LEU A 45 -16.61 -6.53 2.15
CA LEU A 45 -15.56 -7.06 3.02
C LEU A 45 -15.94 -6.89 4.49
N SER A 46 -15.54 -7.87 5.30
CA SER A 46 -15.54 -7.70 6.75
C SER A 46 -14.58 -6.59 7.15
N GLU A 47 -14.80 -6.01 8.33
CA GLU A 47 -13.97 -4.94 8.89
C GLU A 47 -12.48 -5.32 8.92
N ASP A 48 -12.22 -6.54 9.37
CA ASP A 48 -10.89 -7.11 9.47
C ASP A 48 -10.20 -7.32 8.11
N GLU A 49 -10.93 -7.79 7.10
CA GLU A 49 -10.36 -7.96 5.77
C GLU A 49 -10.17 -6.62 5.06
N LEU A 50 -11.07 -5.66 5.27
CA LEU A 50 -10.91 -4.31 4.73
C LEU A 50 -9.62 -3.66 5.24
N ILE A 51 -9.39 -3.68 6.56
CA ILE A 51 -8.15 -3.17 7.17
C ILE A 51 -6.94 -3.91 6.60
N ARG A 52 -7.01 -5.24 6.55
CA ARG A 52 -5.91 -6.07 6.03
C ARG A 52 -5.60 -5.76 4.57
N GLN A 53 -6.61 -5.52 3.76
CA GLN A 53 -6.47 -5.20 2.34
C GLN A 53 -5.85 -3.80 2.16
N CYS A 54 -6.36 -2.78 2.86
CA CYS A 54 -5.78 -1.44 2.82
C CYS A 54 -4.32 -1.42 3.25
N LEU A 55 -3.97 -2.09 4.35
CA LEU A 55 -2.57 -2.14 4.82
C LEU A 55 -1.66 -2.96 3.89
N ARG A 56 -2.19 -4.02 3.27
CA ARG A 56 -1.46 -4.79 2.26
C ARG A 56 -1.13 -3.93 1.05
N GLU A 57 -2.06 -3.11 0.59
CA GLU A 57 -1.82 -2.11 -0.45
C GLU A 57 -0.77 -1.10 -0.01
N THR A 58 -0.80 -0.65 1.25
CA THR A 58 0.22 0.26 1.82
C THR A 58 1.63 -0.32 1.74
N LEU A 59 1.80 -1.57 2.18
CA LEU A 59 3.09 -2.28 2.09
C LEU A 59 3.54 -2.40 0.63
N LEU A 60 2.63 -2.79 -0.26
CA LEU A 60 2.96 -3.02 -1.66
C LEU A 60 3.32 -1.74 -2.39
N VAL A 61 2.62 -0.64 -2.17
CA VAL A 61 2.95 0.66 -2.78
C VAL A 61 4.33 1.11 -2.32
N ARG A 62 4.64 1.02 -1.02
CA ARG A 62 5.98 1.31 -0.49
C ARG A 62 7.05 0.41 -1.13
N ASP A 63 6.81 -0.89 -1.17
CA ASP A 63 7.77 -1.87 -1.68
C ASP A 63 8.00 -1.69 -3.20
N LEU A 64 7.00 -1.21 -3.95
CA LEU A 64 7.18 -0.80 -5.35
C LEU A 64 8.05 0.45 -5.46
N MET A 65 7.92 1.42 -4.54
CA MET A 65 8.76 2.62 -4.55
C MET A 65 10.22 2.30 -4.27
N THR A 66 10.51 1.63 -3.15
CA THR A 66 11.87 1.52 -2.61
C THR A 66 12.46 0.11 -2.64
N GLY A 67 11.68 -0.89 -3.05
CA GLY A 67 12.08 -2.28 -2.95
C GLY A 67 11.91 -2.84 -1.55
N ASN A 68 12.06 -4.16 -1.43
CA ASN A 68 12.01 -4.88 -0.17
C ASN A 68 12.93 -6.13 -0.23
N PRO A 69 14.10 -6.11 0.43
CA PRO A 69 15.08 -7.20 0.35
C PRO A 69 14.54 -8.52 0.94
N LYS A 70 13.57 -8.48 1.86
CA LYS A 70 12.93 -9.70 2.39
C LYS A 70 12.18 -10.49 1.32
N LEU A 71 11.79 -9.83 0.22
CA LEU A 71 11.09 -10.46 -0.89
C LEU A 71 12.04 -11.03 -1.95
N ALA A 72 13.34 -10.70 -1.90
CA ALA A 72 14.32 -11.15 -2.91
C ALA A 72 14.47 -12.67 -2.98
N LEU A 73 14.16 -13.36 -1.88
CA LEU A 73 14.21 -14.81 -1.79
C LEU A 73 12.90 -15.50 -2.20
N ARG A 74 11.84 -14.75 -2.50
CA ARG A 74 10.53 -15.30 -2.87
C ARG A 74 10.44 -15.55 -4.38
N SER A 75 9.68 -16.57 -4.73
CA SER A 75 9.30 -16.87 -6.11
C SER A 75 7.78 -16.87 -6.22
N PRO A 76 7.18 -16.16 -7.19
CA PRO A 76 5.78 -16.29 -7.54
C PRO A 76 5.40 -17.74 -7.87
N SER A 77 4.12 -18.06 -7.75
CA SER A 77 3.58 -19.41 -7.94
C SER A 77 3.93 -20.01 -9.32
N TRP A 78 3.90 -19.20 -10.38
CA TRP A 78 4.23 -19.64 -11.75
C TRP A 78 5.72 -19.91 -12.00
N LEU A 79 6.62 -19.48 -11.09
CA LEU A 79 8.06 -19.76 -11.16
C LEU A 79 8.51 -20.85 -10.19
N LYS A 80 7.60 -21.39 -9.37
CA LYS A 80 7.93 -22.42 -8.39
C LYS A 80 8.41 -23.68 -9.12
N GLY A 81 9.59 -24.18 -8.71
CA GLY A 81 10.19 -25.38 -9.31
C GLY A 81 11.10 -25.12 -10.50
N GLN A 82 11.21 -23.88 -10.99
CA GLN A 82 12.10 -23.55 -12.12
C GLN A 82 13.56 -23.28 -11.69
N GLY A 83 13.86 -23.30 -10.39
CA GLY A 83 15.21 -23.04 -9.85
C GLY A 83 15.63 -21.56 -9.83
N TYR A 84 14.81 -20.66 -10.36
CA TYR A 84 15.07 -19.22 -10.39
C TYR A 84 14.23 -18.45 -9.35
N ARG A 85 14.79 -17.34 -8.85
CA ARG A 85 14.13 -16.38 -7.94
C ARG A 85 13.76 -15.13 -8.71
N HIS A 86 12.64 -14.50 -8.38
CA HIS A 86 12.19 -13.29 -9.08
C HIS A 86 12.68 -12.02 -8.38
N VAL A 87 14.00 -11.83 -8.37
CA VAL A 87 14.66 -10.72 -7.65
C VAL A 87 14.18 -9.35 -8.12
N GLU A 88 13.84 -9.21 -9.41
CA GLU A 88 13.29 -7.99 -10.00
C GLU A 88 12.09 -7.44 -9.20
N TRP A 89 11.21 -8.33 -8.71
CA TRP A 89 10.02 -7.89 -7.98
C TRP A 89 10.33 -7.36 -6.59
N ALA A 90 11.52 -7.65 -6.05
CA ALA A 90 11.99 -7.15 -4.77
C ALA A 90 12.79 -5.85 -4.88
N GLN A 91 13.21 -5.43 -6.08
CA GLN A 91 14.08 -4.26 -6.27
C GLN A 91 13.35 -2.92 -6.11
N GLY A 92 12.05 -2.89 -6.40
CA GLY A 92 11.30 -1.64 -6.50
C GLY A 92 11.75 -0.79 -7.70
N TYR A 93 11.33 0.47 -7.74
CA TYR A 93 11.54 1.37 -8.86
C TYR A 93 12.45 2.57 -8.53
N ASN A 94 13.10 2.56 -7.36
CA ASN A 94 13.93 3.67 -6.90
C ASN A 94 13.17 5.02 -6.96
N ALA A 95 11.90 5.00 -6.59
CA ALA A 95 11.00 6.13 -6.73
C ALA A 95 11.09 7.05 -5.50
N ILE A 96 11.45 8.32 -5.72
CA ILE A 96 11.43 9.37 -4.68
C ILE A 96 10.01 9.88 -4.40
N ALA A 97 9.11 9.74 -5.37
CA ALA A 97 7.69 10.03 -5.27
C ALA A 97 6.89 9.06 -6.15
N ALA A 98 5.63 8.83 -5.80
CA ALA A 98 4.72 7.96 -6.53
C ALA A 98 3.32 8.56 -6.60
N GLY A 99 2.42 7.87 -7.30
CA GLY A 99 1.01 8.22 -7.37
C GLY A 99 0.14 6.98 -7.47
N THR A 100 -1.03 7.03 -6.86
CA THR A 100 -2.04 5.97 -6.85
C THR A 100 -3.25 6.46 -7.65
N GLN A 101 -3.47 5.89 -8.85
CA GLN A 101 -4.56 6.34 -9.70
C GLN A 101 -5.92 6.18 -9.01
N GLY A 102 -6.15 5.06 -8.32
CA GLY A 102 -7.40 4.78 -7.62
C GLY A 102 -8.61 4.79 -8.57
N GLN A 103 -9.26 5.94 -8.67
CA GLN A 103 -10.46 6.10 -9.47
C GLN A 103 -10.16 6.01 -10.98
N ARG A 104 -11.02 5.37 -11.80
CA ARG A 104 -12.20 4.56 -11.43
C ARG A 104 -11.92 3.07 -11.42
N GLN A 105 -10.99 2.61 -12.26
CA GLN A 105 -10.82 1.19 -12.59
C GLN A 105 -10.44 0.32 -11.39
N TRP A 106 -9.86 0.89 -10.34
CA TRP A 106 -9.55 0.13 -9.12
C TRP A 106 -10.62 0.24 -8.08
N THR A 107 -11.03 1.46 -7.73
CA THR A 107 -12.03 1.71 -6.69
C THR A 107 -13.41 1.17 -7.04
N ASP A 108 -13.69 0.94 -8.32
CA ASP A 108 -14.93 0.29 -8.75
C ASP A 108 -14.99 -1.21 -8.36
N GLY A 109 -13.87 -1.84 -7.99
CA GLY A 109 -13.82 -3.26 -7.60
C GLY A 109 -12.98 -3.60 -6.36
N ASN A 110 -12.24 -2.65 -5.80
CA ASN A 110 -11.31 -2.85 -4.67
C ASN A 110 -11.43 -1.69 -3.67
N PRO A 111 -10.99 -1.87 -2.41
CA PRO A 111 -10.82 -0.74 -1.49
C PRO A 111 -9.97 0.38 -2.09
N ASN A 112 -10.30 1.62 -1.74
CA ASN A 112 -9.55 2.78 -2.18
C ASN A 112 -8.22 2.92 -1.43
N PHE A 113 -7.40 3.87 -1.89
CA PHE A 113 -6.06 4.08 -1.35
C PHE A 113 -6.01 5.09 -0.19
N ASP A 114 -7.14 5.55 0.35
CA ASP A 114 -7.17 6.62 1.38
C ASP A 114 -6.24 6.31 2.58
N VAL A 115 -6.31 5.08 3.11
CA VAL A 115 -5.44 4.63 4.21
C VAL A 115 -3.98 4.56 3.76
N THR A 116 -3.74 4.04 2.56
CA THR A 116 -2.39 3.90 1.99
C THR A 116 -1.72 5.25 1.80
N GLU A 117 -2.40 6.18 1.12
CA GLU A 117 -1.92 7.54 0.87
C GLU A 117 -1.71 8.29 2.19
N SER A 118 -2.62 8.15 3.15
CA SER A 118 -2.50 8.80 4.47
C SER A 118 -1.30 8.28 5.28
N ILE A 119 -1.13 6.95 5.37
CA ILE A 119 -0.04 6.34 6.15
C ILE A 119 1.33 6.57 5.49
N LEU A 120 1.40 6.50 4.15
CA LEU A 120 2.67 6.69 3.44
C LEU A 120 3.16 8.13 3.56
N ASN A 121 2.28 9.12 3.37
CA ASN A 121 2.63 10.54 3.55
C ASN A 121 2.78 10.96 5.02
N SER A 122 2.48 10.08 5.99
CA SER A 122 2.72 10.32 7.41
C SER A 122 4.15 9.97 7.83
N MET A 123 4.62 10.61 8.91
CA MET A 123 5.94 10.37 9.50
C MET A 123 5.98 9.18 10.48
N VAL A 124 4.87 8.48 10.68
CA VAL A 124 4.78 7.36 11.63
C VAL A 124 3.91 6.25 11.08
N ASP A 125 4.38 5.02 11.25
CA ASP A 125 3.58 3.81 11.04
C ASP A 125 3.95 2.73 12.09
N TRP A 126 3.56 1.48 11.83
CA TRP A 126 3.83 0.34 12.70
C TRP A 126 5.32 0.03 12.90
N ASN A 127 6.23 0.61 12.12
CA ASN A 127 7.68 0.50 12.28
C ASN A 127 8.29 1.67 13.05
N GLY A 128 7.49 2.64 13.51
CA GLY A 128 7.95 3.80 14.26
C GLY A 128 8.02 5.06 13.39
N PHE A 129 8.79 6.04 13.85
CA PHE A 129 9.00 7.29 13.12
C PHE A 129 9.91 7.08 11.91
N ARG A 130 9.55 7.66 10.76
CA ARG A 130 10.32 7.65 9.52
C ARG A 130 10.00 8.88 8.67
N ALA A 131 10.82 9.12 7.65
CA ALA A 131 10.47 10.09 6.62
C ALA A 131 9.17 9.68 5.89
N PRO A 132 8.34 10.63 5.46
CA PRO A 132 7.16 10.36 4.66
C PRO A 132 7.57 9.81 3.27
N TYR A 133 6.75 8.91 2.73
CA TYR A 133 6.79 8.53 1.33
C TYR A 133 5.81 9.42 0.57
N ILE A 134 6.32 10.18 -0.40
CA ILE A 134 5.48 11.09 -1.18
C ILE A 134 4.63 10.29 -2.16
N VAL A 135 3.32 10.21 -1.89
CA VAL A 135 2.35 9.49 -2.72
C VAL A 135 1.18 10.40 -3.05
N ALA A 136 1.06 10.76 -4.33
CA ALA A 136 -0.01 11.63 -4.81
C ALA A 136 -1.29 10.85 -5.08
N THR A 137 -2.37 11.25 -4.40
CA THR A 137 -3.73 10.79 -4.66
C THR A 137 -4.11 11.01 -6.13
N GLU A 138 -4.89 10.07 -6.67
CA GLU A 138 -5.37 10.07 -8.07
C GLU A 138 -4.27 10.10 -9.14
N ASN A 139 -3.04 9.76 -8.74
CA ASN A 139 -1.86 9.85 -9.59
C ASN A 139 -1.68 11.25 -10.21
N ASP A 140 -2.04 12.30 -9.47
CA ASP A 140 -1.72 13.68 -9.85
C ASP A 140 -0.23 13.94 -9.70
N GLY A 141 0.52 13.69 -10.77
CA GLY A 141 1.96 13.90 -10.80
C GLY A 141 2.38 15.35 -10.57
N LYS A 142 1.54 16.35 -10.89
CA LYS A 142 1.89 17.76 -10.65
C LYS A 142 1.81 18.10 -9.16
N ASN A 143 0.76 17.63 -8.49
CA ASN A 143 0.68 17.75 -7.04
C ASN A 143 1.80 16.95 -6.35
N GLY A 144 2.12 15.76 -6.86
CA GLY A 144 3.26 14.95 -6.38
C GLY A 144 4.60 15.68 -6.47
N ILE A 145 4.86 16.43 -7.55
CA ILE A 145 6.05 17.28 -7.67
C ILE A 145 6.03 18.38 -6.59
N GLY A 146 4.90 19.06 -6.41
CA GLY A 146 4.75 20.09 -5.37
C GLY A 146 5.03 19.55 -3.96
N MET A 147 4.46 18.40 -3.63
CA MET A 147 4.71 17.68 -2.37
C MET A 147 6.20 17.32 -2.21
N THR A 148 6.83 16.82 -3.28
CA THR A 148 8.25 16.44 -3.28
C THR A 148 9.15 17.65 -3.03
N VAL A 149 8.89 18.78 -3.69
CA VAL A 149 9.66 20.02 -3.48
C VAL A 149 9.51 20.51 -2.04
N GLY A 150 8.28 20.54 -1.51
CA GLY A 150 8.04 20.90 -0.11
C GLY A 150 8.84 20.02 0.85
N HIS A 151 8.73 18.70 0.70
CA HIS A 151 9.46 17.74 1.52
C HIS A 151 10.98 17.91 1.45
N LEU A 152 11.56 18.08 0.26
CA LEU A 152 13.01 18.23 0.10
C LEU A 152 13.54 19.56 0.68
N LEU A 153 12.70 20.58 0.78
CA LEU A 153 13.09 21.87 1.35
C LEU A 153 12.93 21.94 2.87
N SER A 154 11.99 21.20 3.46
CA SER A 154 11.65 21.33 4.88
C SER A 154 11.87 20.09 5.74
N GLY A 155 12.08 18.91 5.14
CA GLY A 155 12.05 17.63 5.85
C GLY A 155 10.61 17.20 6.15
#